data_AF-A0A353MFA8-F1
#
_entry.id   AF-A0A353MFA8-F1
#
_cell.length_a   1.000
_cell.length_b   1.000
_cell.length_c   1.000
_cell.angle_alpha   90.00
_cell.angle_beta   90.00
_cell.angle_gamma   90.00
#
_symmetry.space_group_name_H-M   'P 1'
#
loop_
_entity.id
_entity.type
_entity.pdbx_description
1 polymer ?
#
loop_
_entity_poly.entity_id
_entity_poly.type
_entity_poly.pdbx_seq_one_letter_code
_entity_poly.pdbx_strand_id
1 'polypeptide(L)'
;MLVRTLQVLVHAEHDTLWNLLLDRVQHPERYIPGVAETRILEKSDDVVVREMKLHDDVIKERITIKPYDSELHHELLEHPRFTGVIVMRIVRTARQSPVAPQYLEYDLELQRKSFKVEGIVGGEEEIIADFEEELRKLKVRAEEMESGAQRGSGS
;
A
#
# COMPACT_ATOMS: atom_id res chain seq x y z
N MET A 1 3.38 -18.77 7.69
CA MET A 1 2.78 -18.22 6.45
C MET A 1 1.78 -17.21 6.94
N LEU A 2 2.04 -15.93 6.65
CA LEU A 2 1.21 -14.82 7.05
C LEU A 2 0.16 -14.61 5.96
N VAL A 3 -1.08 -14.95 6.27
CA VAL A 3 -2.25 -14.62 5.45
C VAL A 3 -3.13 -13.71 6.28
N ARG A 4 -3.27 -12.45 5.86
CA ARG A 4 -4.01 -11.44 6.63
C ARG A 4 -4.61 -10.39 5.71
N THR A 5 -5.86 -10.04 5.98
CA THR A 5 -6.51 -8.87 5.39
C THR A 5 -6.51 -7.73 6.40
N LEU A 6 -6.00 -6.57 6.00
CA LEU A 6 -6.10 -5.32 6.73
C LEU A 6 -7.03 -4.40 5.95
N GLN A 7 -7.89 -3.66 6.63
CA GLN A 7 -8.79 -2.72 5.95
C GLN A 7 -9.11 -1.51 6.82
N VAL A 8 -9.37 -0.39 6.16
CA VAL A 8 -9.84 0.82 6.81
C VAL A 8 -10.92 1.50 5.96
N LEU A 9 -11.94 2.03 6.63
CA LEU A 9 -12.96 2.86 5.99
C LEU A 9 -12.43 4.27 5.76
N VAL A 10 -12.48 4.75 4.52
CA VAL A 10 -11.96 6.06 4.08
C VAL A 10 -13.09 6.90 3.52
N HIS A 11 -13.26 8.12 4.04
CA HIS A 11 -14.23 9.09 3.54
C HIS A 11 -13.62 9.94 2.42
N ALA A 12 -13.41 9.32 1.26
CA ALA A 12 -12.93 10.02 0.07
C ALA A 12 -13.50 9.46 -1.22
N GLU A 13 -13.48 10.27 -2.28
CA GLU A 13 -13.85 9.82 -3.61
C GLU A 13 -12.84 8.79 -4.14
N HIS A 14 -13.30 7.97 -5.09
CA HIS A 14 -12.50 6.89 -5.67
C HIS A 14 -11.22 7.43 -6.30
N ASP A 15 -11.34 8.49 -7.09
CA ASP A 15 -10.22 9.06 -7.82
C ASP A 15 -9.16 9.66 -6.88
N THR A 16 -9.58 10.27 -5.77
CA THR A 16 -8.65 10.77 -4.74
C THR A 16 -7.83 9.63 -4.15
N LEU A 17 -8.49 8.55 -3.75
CA LEU A 17 -7.82 7.39 -3.16
C LEU A 17 -6.94 6.67 -4.18
N TRP A 18 -7.42 6.50 -5.42
CA TRP A 18 -6.65 5.89 -6.50
C TRP A 18 -5.40 6.69 -6.84
N ASN A 19 -5.52 8.02 -6.97
CA ASN A 19 -4.38 8.89 -7.22
C ASN A 19 -3.36 8.85 -6.08
N LEU A 20 -3.80 8.73 -4.83
CA LEU A 20 -2.90 8.54 -3.68
C LEU A 20 -2.16 7.19 -3.74
N LEU A 21 -2.84 6.11 -4.14
CA LEU A 21 -2.20 4.81 -4.33
C LEU A 21 -1.15 4.86 -5.46
N LEU A 22 -1.45 5.54 -6.56
CA LEU A 22 -0.48 5.75 -7.64
C LEU A 22 0.70 6.62 -7.20
N ASP A 23 0.48 7.71 -6.45
CA ASP A 23 1.57 8.51 -5.87
C ASP A 23 2.41 7.65 -4.92
N ARG A 24 1.79 6.78 -4.12
CA ARG A 24 2.49 5.83 -3.24
C ARG A 24 3.37 4.84 -4.00
N VAL A 25 2.98 4.43 -5.20
CA VAL A 25 3.81 3.57 -6.05
C VAL A 25 5.07 4.31 -6.51
N GLN A 26 4.94 5.60 -6.85
CA GLN A 26 6.05 6.41 -7.35
C GLN A 26 6.93 6.99 -6.22
N HIS A 27 6.32 7.29 -5.07
CA HIS A 27 6.91 8.01 -3.94
C HIS A 27 6.61 7.29 -2.60
N PRO A 28 7.03 6.02 -2.43
CA PRO A 28 6.73 5.26 -1.22
C PRO A 28 7.27 5.90 0.06
N GLU A 29 8.34 6.69 -0.02
CA GLU A 29 8.94 7.41 1.11
C GLU A 29 7.98 8.37 1.81
N ARG A 30 6.90 8.78 1.13
CA ARG A 30 5.88 9.67 1.70
C ARG A 30 4.83 8.93 2.53
N TYR A 31 4.74 7.60 2.41
CA TYR A 31 3.62 6.81 2.93
C TYR A 31 4.09 5.66 3.82
N ILE A 32 5.11 4.93 3.37
CA ILE A 32 5.59 3.71 4.02
C ILE A 32 6.62 4.09 5.09
N PRO A 33 6.37 3.78 6.38
CA PRO A 33 7.36 3.98 7.44
C PRO A 33 8.67 3.25 7.14
N GLY A 34 9.81 3.87 7.47
CA GLY A 34 11.11 3.20 7.35
C GLY A 34 11.74 3.21 5.96
N VAL A 35 11.08 3.72 4.91
CA VAL A 35 11.71 3.86 3.59
C VAL A 35 12.75 4.98 3.66
N ALA A 36 14.01 4.62 3.45
CA ALA A 36 15.13 5.56 3.41
C ALA A 36 15.47 5.98 1.97
N GLU A 37 15.39 5.05 1.02
CA GLU A 37 15.78 5.26 -0.38
C GLU A 37 14.85 4.46 -1.30
N THR A 38 14.57 4.99 -2.49
CA THR A 38 13.78 4.31 -3.52
C THR A 38 14.36 4.59 -4.91
N ARG A 39 14.38 3.55 -5.74
CA ARG A 39 14.81 3.60 -7.13
C ARG A 39 13.85 2.82 -8.00
N ILE A 40 13.24 3.50 -8.97
CA ILE A 40 12.46 2.83 -10.02
C ILE A 40 13.43 2.21 -11.03
N LEU A 41 13.33 0.90 -11.23
CA LEU A 41 14.17 0.13 -12.15
C LEU A 41 13.51 -0.02 -13.53
N GLU A 42 12.20 -0.18 -13.55
CA GLU A 42 11.40 -0.33 -14.77
C GLU A 42 10.04 0.34 -14.57
N LYS A 43 9.53 0.98 -15.63
CA LYS A 43 8.21 1.61 -15.63
C LYS A 43 7.57 1.50 -17.00
N SER A 44 6.41 0.85 -17.05
CA SER A 44 5.43 0.88 -18.14
C SER A 44 4.12 1.49 -17.63
N ASP A 45 3.08 1.49 -18.46
CA ASP A 45 1.75 2.02 -18.10
C ASP A 45 1.07 1.23 -16.98
N ASP A 46 1.34 -0.07 -16.91
CA ASP A 46 0.68 -1.04 -16.04
C ASP A 46 1.63 -1.75 -15.07
N VAL A 47 2.95 -1.60 -15.22
CA VAL A 47 3.96 -2.26 -14.39
C VAL A 47 5.02 -1.27 -13.91
N VAL A 48 5.35 -1.35 -12.62
CA VAL A 48 6.48 -0.67 -12.02
C VAL A 48 7.34 -1.71 -11.31
N VAL A 49 8.63 -1.78 -11.63
CA VAL A 49 9.60 -2.52 -10.84
C VAL A 49 10.44 -1.51 -10.08
N ARG A 50 10.52 -1.67 -8.76
CA ARG A 50 11.31 -0.77 -7.91
C ARG A 50 12.15 -1.55 -6.93
N GLU A 51 13.23 -0.91 -6.52
CA GLU A 51 14.05 -1.31 -5.39
C GLU A 51 13.99 -0.20 -4.33
N MET A 52 13.86 -0.57 -3.07
CA MET A 52 13.83 0.36 -1.95
C MET A 52 14.63 -0.18 -0.77
N LYS A 53 15.18 0.74 0.00
CA LYS A 53 15.75 0.45 1.31
C LYS A 53 14.68 0.72 2.37
N LEU A 54 14.13 -0.34 2.94
CA LEU A 54 13.09 -0.32 3.97
C LEU A 54 13.69 -0.80 5.28
N HIS A 55 13.80 0.10 6.25
CA HIS A 55 14.57 -0.13 7.48
C HIS A 55 16.02 -0.53 7.12
N ASP A 56 16.47 -1.72 7.56
CA ASP A 56 17.79 -2.28 7.23
C ASP A 56 17.77 -3.25 6.02
N ASP A 57 16.59 -3.50 5.45
CA ASP A 57 16.40 -4.45 4.36
C ASP A 57 16.38 -3.75 2.99
N VAL A 58 17.04 -4.34 1.99
CA VAL A 58 16.85 -3.96 0.59
C VAL A 58 15.77 -4.87 -0.01
N ILE A 59 14.73 -4.25 -0.55
CA ILE A 59 13.56 -4.93 -1.11
C ILE A 59 13.41 -4.53 -2.56
N LYS A 60 13.15 -5.52 -3.41
CA LYS A 60 12.77 -5.33 -4.81
C LYS A 60 11.42 -5.95 -5.04
N GLU A 61 10.53 -5.18 -5.65
CA GLU A 61 9.17 -5.61 -5.94
C GLU A 61 8.75 -5.23 -7.36
N ARG A 62 7.81 -6.02 -7.90
CA ARG A 62 7.04 -5.69 -9.09
C ARG A 62 5.64 -5.30 -8.66
N ILE A 63 5.16 -4.20 -9.19
CA ILE A 63 3.83 -3.66 -8.93
C ILE A 63 3.07 -3.68 -10.25
N THR A 64 1.99 -4.45 -10.33
CA THR A 64 1.06 -4.45 -11.45
C THR A 64 -0.16 -3.60 -11.10
N ILE A 65 -0.45 -2.60 -11.92
CA ILE A 65 -1.52 -1.62 -11.74
C ILE A 65 -2.73 -2.09 -12.55
N LYS A 66 -3.85 -2.36 -11.86
CA LYS A 66 -5.10 -2.84 -12.46
C LYS A 66 -6.21 -1.81 -12.22
N PRO A 67 -6.29 -0.74 -13.04
CA PRO A 67 -7.22 0.36 -12.78
C PRO A 67 -8.69 -0.06 -12.89
N TYR A 68 -9.02 -0.98 -13.81
CA TYR A 68 -10.40 -1.49 -13.97
C TYR A 68 -10.90 -2.25 -12.75
N ASP A 69 -10.00 -2.94 -12.05
CA ASP A 69 -10.31 -3.70 -10.84
C ASP A 69 -10.10 -2.86 -9.57
N SER A 70 -9.54 -1.65 -9.70
CA SER A 70 -9.12 -0.80 -8.59
C SER A 70 -8.10 -1.48 -7.67
N GLU A 71 -7.17 -2.24 -8.27
CA GLU A 71 -6.17 -3.03 -7.54
C GLU A 71 -4.73 -2.68 -7.92
N LEU A 72 -3.84 -2.81 -6.93
CA LEU A 72 -2.39 -2.85 -7.10
C LEU A 72 -1.89 -4.21 -6.60
N HIS A 73 -1.15 -4.92 -7.44
CA HIS A 73 -0.59 -6.24 -7.12
C HIS A 73 0.91 -6.10 -6.94
N HIS A 74 1.38 -6.24 -5.70
CA HIS A 74 2.79 -6.17 -5.33
C HIS A 74 3.34 -7.58 -5.18
N GLU A 75 4.34 -7.92 -5.99
CA GLU A 75 5.07 -9.19 -5.92
C GLU A 75 6.48 -8.93 -5.40
N LEU A 76 6.86 -9.58 -4.29
CA LEU A 76 8.21 -9.50 -3.75
C LEU A 76 9.17 -10.33 -4.62
N LEU A 77 9.96 -9.65 -5.44
CA LEU A 77 10.99 -10.28 -6.29
C LEU A 77 12.22 -10.65 -5.46
N GLU A 78 12.67 -9.72 -4.62
CA GLU A 78 13.81 -9.90 -3.73
C GLU A 78 13.48 -9.26 -2.37
N HIS A 79 13.50 -10.08 -1.32
CA HIS A 79 13.36 -9.61 0.06
C HIS A 79 14.17 -10.57 0.95
N PRO A 80 14.93 -10.07 1.95
CA PRO A 80 15.78 -10.92 2.78
C PRO A 80 14.99 -11.94 3.62
N ARG A 81 13.84 -11.55 4.19
CA ARG A 81 13.05 -12.37 5.10
C ARG A 81 11.82 -13.04 4.49
N PHE A 82 11.23 -12.50 3.42
CA PHE A 82 9.94 -12.96 2.89
C PHE A 82 9.94 -13.22 1.38
N THR A 83 8.95 -13.98 0.94
CA THR A 83 8.47 -14.08 -0.46
C THR A 83 6.96 -13.99 -0.43
N GLY A 84 6.32 -13.55 -1.51
CA GLY A 84 4.87 -13.55 -1.61
C GLY A 84 4.33 -12.32 -2.28
N VAL A 85 3.03 -12.09 -2.07
CA VAL A 85 2.28 -11.03 -2.72
C VAL A 85 1.50 -10.19 -1.71
N ILE A 86 1.32 -8.93 -2.05
CA ILE A 86 0.45 -7.99 -1.35
C ILE A 86 -0.50 -7.39 -2.38
N VAL A 87 -1.81 -7.52 -2.17
CA VAL A 87 -2.82 -6.93 -3.04
C VAL A 87 -3.50 -5.80 -2.31
N MET A 88 -3.51 -4.61 -2.91
CA MET A 88 -4.20 -3.44 -2.38
C MET A 88 -5.39 -3.15 -3.27
N ARG A 89 -6.56 -2.94 -2.68
CA ARG A 89 -7.78 -2.68 -3.44
C ARG A 89 -8.66 -1.62 -2.80
N ILE A 90 -9.41 -0.92 -3.64
CA ILE A 90 -10.47 0.01 -3.21
C ILE A 90 -11.81 -0.68 -3.38
N VAL A 91 -12.52 -0.93 -2.27
CA VAL A 91 -13.83 -1.60 -2.27
C VAL A 91 -14.92 -0.58 -1.92
N ARG A 92 -15.90 -0.41 -2.82
CA ARG A 92 -17.03 0.50 -2.61
C ARG A 92 -17.97 -0.05 -1.53
N THR A 93 -18.34 0.77 -0.54
CA THR A 93 -19.31 0.37 0.51
C THR A 93 -20.76 0.37 0.02
N ALA A 94 -21.08 1.22 -0.96
CA ALA A 94 -22.40 1.30 -1.57
C ALA A 94 -22.26 1.62 -3.06
N ARG A 95 -23.01 0.91 -3.91
CA ARG A 95 -22.93 1.07 -5.38
C ARG A 95 -23.52 2.38 -5.91
N GLN A 96 -24.34 3.09 -5.12
CA GLN A 96 -25.21 4.15 -5.62
C GLN A 96 -24.97 5.55 -5.03
N SER A 97 -23.99 5.73 -4.14
CA SER A 97 -23.68 7.04 -3.58
C SER A 97 -22.23 7.43 -3.89
N PRO A 98 -21.99 8.51 -4.65
CA PRO A 98 -20.63 8.96 -4.97
C PRO A 98 -19.88 9.49 -3.74
N VAL A 99 -20.61 9.87 -2.68
CA VAL A 99 -20.05 10.34 -1.41
C VAL A 99 -19.99 9.23 -0.35
N ALA A 100 -20.31 7.99 -0.70
CA ALA A 100 -20.18 6.89 0.24
C ALA A 100 -18.70 6.63 0.53
N PRO A 101 -18.34 6.36 1.80
CA PRO A 101 -16.97 5.96 2.13
C PRO A 101 -16.59 4.68 1.37
N GLN A 102 -15.30 4.43 1.25
CA GLN A 102 -14.76 3.25 0.58
C GLN A 102 -13.84 2.50 1.55
N TYR A 103 -13.73 1.18 1.41
CA TYR A 103 -12.68 0.44 2.10
C TYR A 103 -11.41 0.49 1.27
N LEU A 104 -10.31 0.85 1.92
CA LEU A 104 -8.97 0.53 1.43
C LEU A 104 -8.53 -0.77 2.11
N GLU A 105 -8.27 -1.80 1.32
CA GLU A 105 -8.02 -3.17 1.80
C GLU A 105 -6.69 -3.71 1.27
N TYR A 106 -5.87 -4.27 2.17
CA TYR A 106 -4.61 -4.93 1.88
C TYR A 106 -4.72 -6.41 2.21
N ASP A 107 -4.60 -7.26 1.21
CA ASP A 107 -4.43 -8.71 1.39
C ASP A 107 -2.95 -9.05 1.34
N LEU A 108 -2.47 -9.64 2.43
CA LEU A 108 -1.09 -10.07 2.60
C LEU A 108 -1.04 -11.59 2.47
N GLU A 109 -0.29 -12.10 1.49
CA GLU A 109 0.05 -13.52 1.38
C GLU A 109 1.58 -13.65 1.37
N LEU A 110 2.16 -13.69 2.56
CA LEU A 110 3.60 -13.65 2.78
C LEU A 110 4.11 -14.96 3.41
N GLN A 111 5.16 -15.51 2.81
CA GLN A 111 5.88 -16.66 3.31
C GLN A 111 7.26 -16.25 3.79
N ARG A 112 7.57 -16.52 5.06
CA ARG A 112 8.90 -16.33 5.61
C ARG A 112 9.88 -17.30 4.94
N LYS A 113 11.00 -16.79 4.45
CA LYS A 113 12.15 -17.60 4.03
C LYS A 113 12.69 -18.32 5.26
N SER A 114 12.90 -19.62 5.20
CA SER A 114 13.36 -20.39 6.35
C SER A 114 14.80 -20.00 6.71
N PHE A 115 14.99 -19.13 7.69
CA PHE A 115 16.28 -18.93 8.33
C PHE A 115 16.23 -19.55 9.71
N LYS A 116 17.10 -20.54 9.95
CA LYS A 116 17.44 -20.99 11.30
C LYS A 116 18.16 -19.84 12.01
N VAL A 117 17.41 -18.94 12.63
CA VAL A 117 17.96 -17.98 13.58
C VAL A 117 17.17 -18.15 14.87
N GLU A 118 17.80 -18.82 15.83
CA GLU A 118 17.35 -18.85 17.21
C GLU A 118 17.29 -17.40 17.73
N GLY A 119 16.13 -16.99 18.26
CA GLY A 119 16.07 -15.90 19.25
C GLY A 119 15.39 -14.59 18.87
N ILE A 120 14.93 -14.36 17.63
CA ILE A 120 14.18 -13.12 17.31
C ILE A 120 12.85 -13.44 16.63
N VAL A 121 11.77 -13.24 17.39
CA VAL A 121 10.35 -13.35 17.00
C VAL A 121 9.82 -12.02 16.40
N GLY A 122 10.69 -11.04 16.16
CA GLY A 122 10.33 -9.80 15.48
C GLY A 122 10.30 -9.98 13.96
N GLY A 123 9.13 -10.00 13.35
CA GLY A 123 9.02 -10.01 11.88
C GLY A 123 7.59 -9.86 11.38
N GLU A 124 6.66 -10.71 11.81
CA GLU A 124 5.27 -10.63 11.32
C GLU A 124 4.50 -9.47 11.96
N GLU A 125 4.60 -9.28 13.29
CA GLU A 125 3.94 -8.18 14.00
C GLU A 125 4.46 -6.81 13.58
N GLU A 126 5.77 -6.68 13.35
CA GLU A 126 6.40 -5.45 12.86
C GLU A 126 5.89 -5.08 11.46
N ILE A 127 5.85 -6.05 10.54
CA ILE A 127 5.31 -5.84 9.19
C ILE A 127 3.83 -5.44 9.23
N ILE A 128 3.04 -6.10 10.08
CA ILE A 128 1.63 -5.76 10.26
C ILE A 128 1.49 -4.32 10.78
N ALA A 129 2.29 -3.93 11.77
CA ALA A 129 2.26 -2.58 12.33
C ALA A 129 2.63 -1.52 11.28
N ASP A 130 3.63 -1.78 10.43
CA ASP A 130 4.01 -0.89 9.33
C ASP A 130 2.86 -0.70 8.34
N PHE A 131 2.17 -1.79 7.95
CA PHE A 131 1.00 -1.70 7.06
C PHE A 131 -0.20 -1.00 7.71
N GLU A 132 -0.46 -1.24 8.99
CA GLU A 132 -1.54 -0.56 9.73
C GLU A 132 -1.24 0.95 9.86
N GLU A 133 0.01 1.33 10.10
CA GLU A 133 0.43 2.73 10.11
C GLU A 133 0.27 3.39 8.73
N GLU A 134 0.69 2.70 7.69
CA GLU A 134 0.57 3.17 6.31
C GLU A 134 -0.90 3.38 5.90
N LEU A 135 -1.77 2.40 6.16
CA LEU A 135 -3.22 2.50 5.93
C LEU A 135 -3.82 3.72 6.64
N ARG A 136 -3.41 3.96 7.90
CA ARG A 136 -3.86 5.12 8.66
C ARG A 136 -3.38 6.44 8.03
N LYS A 137 -2.13 6.51 7.55
CA LYS A 137 -1.59 7.71 6.86
C LYS A 137 -2.35 7.99 5.57
N LEU A 138 -2.58 6.97 4.74
CA LEU A 138 -3.33 7.09 3.50
C LEU A 138 -4.77 7.57 3.74
N LYS A 139 -5.45 6.98 4.75
CA LYS A 139 -6.78 7.42 5.17
C LYS A 139 -6.80 8.92 5.50
N VAL A 140 -5.95 9.35 6.44
CA VAL A 140 -5.96 10.74 6.92
C VAL A 140 -5.72 11.70 5.77
N ARG A 141 -4.72 11.40 4.93
CA ARG A 141 -4.38 12.25 3.79
C ARG A 141 -5.51 12.33 2.75
N ALA A 142 -6.19 11.21 2.47
CA ALA A 142 -7.33 11.21 1.55
C ALA A 142 -8.47 12.08 2.08
N GLU A 143 -8.84 11.92 3.35
CA GLU A 143 -9.94 12.68 3.98
C GLU A 143 -9.63 14.19 4.08
N GLU A 144 -8.35 14.55 4.29
CA GLU A 144 -7.89 15.95 4.28
C GLU A 144 -8.00 16.58 2.89
N MET A 145 -7.63 15.85 1.83
CA MET A 145 -7.72 16.34 0.45
C MET A 145 -9.16 16.64 0.05
N GLU A 146 -10.10 15.80 0.45
CA GLU A 146 -11.54 15.97 0.19
C GLU A 146 -12.13 17.15 0.95
N SER A 147 -11.79 17.25 2.24
CA SER A 147 -12.22 18.36 3.09
C SER A 147 -11.69 19.71 2.57
N GLY A 148 -10.48 19.73 2.01
CA GLY A 148 -9.90 20.89 1.34
C GLY A 148 -10.59 21.25 0.02
N ALA A 149 -10.88 20.25 -0.82
CA ALA A 149 -11.56 20.44 -2.10
C ALA A 149 -12.99 20.99 -1.95
N GLN A 150 -13.72 20.54 -0.93
CA GLN A 150 -15.07 21.04 -0.60
C GLN A 150 -15.07 22.49 -0.12
N ARG A 151 -13.98 22.97 0.50
CA ARG A 151 -13.86 24.37 0.94
C ARG A 151 -13.50 25.32 -0.20
N GLY A 152 -12.74 24.86 -1.20
CA GLY A 152 -12.32 25.68 -2.35
C GLY A 152 -13.37 25.84 -3.46
N SER A 153 -14.40 24.98 -3.50
CA SER A 153 -15.46 24.98 -4.51
C SER A 153 -16.66 25.88 -4.15
N GLY A 154 -16.61 26.59 -3.02
CA GLY A 154 -17.68 27.46 -2.51
C GLY A 154 -17.38 28.96 -2.53
N SER A 155 -16.46 29.44 -3.38
CA SER A 155 -16.12 30.88 -3.52
C SER A 155 -16.45 31.44 -4.89
#